data_AF-A0A914YNM5-F1
#
_entry.id   AF-A0A914YNM5-F1
#
_cell.length_a   1.000
_cell.length_b   1.000
_cell.length_c   1.000
_cell.angle_alpha   90.00
_cell.angle_beta   90.00
_cell.angle_gamma   90.00
#
_symmetry.space_group_name_H-M   'P 1'
#
loop_
_entity.id
_entity.type
_entity.pdbx_description
1 polymer ?
#
loop_
_entity_poly.entity_id
_entity_poly.type
_entity_poly.pdbx_seq_one_letter_code
_entity_poly.pdbx_strand_id
1 'polypeptide(L)'
;MFQRQTHKKALSSCVVDAQTDVARHFSIGELRTLFELKTNIASDTHDKIKCKRCVNGLEVIEPPTNADTSSDLSNWFHSQTNPRKIPDSVLKNMWNCGVISFVFHQKSHEQTEEMKQKIKEEEEDAKDENYDPEKDCDSD
;
A
#
# COMPACT_ATOMS: atom_id res chain seq x y z
N MET A 1 3.12 13.54 -9.16
CA MET A 1 4.14 12.63 -9.76
C MET A 1 3.68 11.17 -9.84
N PHE A 2 3.07 10.58 -8.81
CA PHE A 2 2.67 9.16 -8.79
C PHE A 2 1.66 8.77 -9.89
N GLN A 3 0.64 9.60 -10.12
CA GLN A 3 -0.34 9.39 -11.19
C GLN A 3 0.26 9.29 -12.58
N ARG A 4 1.35 10.03 -12.84
CA ARG A 4 2.06 10.00 -14.13
C ARG A 4 2.82 8.69 -14.32
N GLN A 5 3.28 8.04 -13.24
CA GLN A 5 3.95 6.73 -13.31
C GLN A 5 2.96 5.58 -13.46
N THR A 6 1.83 5.61 -12.74
CA THR A 6 0.73 4.64 -12.93
C THR A 6 0.19 4.70 -14.36
N HIS A 7 -0.01 5.91 -14.88
CA HIS A 7 -0.44 6.11 -16.27
C HIS A 7 0.61 5.59 -17.27
N LYS A 8 1.91 5.79 -17.00
CA LYS A 8 2.99 5.26 -17.87
C LYS A 8 3.04 3.73 -17.88
N LYS A 9 2.77 3.06 -16.75
CA LYS A 9 2.67 1.59 -16.70
C LYS A 9 1.43 1.06 -17.43
N ALA A 10 0.27 1.67 -17.21
CA ALA A 10 -0.95 1.35 -17.94
C ALA A 10 -0.81 1.56 -19.46
N LEU A 11 -0.08 2.60 -19.89
CA LEU A 11 0.21 2.87 -21.30
C LEU A 11 1.33 1.99 -21.88
N SER A 12 2.22 1.41 -21.04
CA SER A 12 3.35 0.62 -21.53
C SER A 12 2.90 -0.68 -22.22
N SER A 13 1.71 -1.21 -21.90
CA SER A 13 1.14 -2.36 -22.61
C SER A 13 0.54 -2.00 -23.97
N CYS A 14 0.43 -0.70 -24.29
CA CYS A 14 -0.04 -0.20 -25.59
C CYS A 14 1.12 0.22 -26.52
N VAL A 15 2.38 0.01 -26.12
CA VAL A 15 3.58 0.44 -26.86
C VAL A 15 4.10 -0.65 -27.83
N VAL A 16 3.28 -1.65 -28.16
CA VAL A 16 3.52 -2.57 -29.27
C VAL A 16 2.27 -2.61 -30.15
N ASP A 17 2.05 -1.50 -30.86
CA ASP A 17 1.65 -1.48 -32.26
C ASP A 17 1.63 -0.02 -32.71
N ALA A 18 2.76 0.41 -33.26
CA ALA A 18 2.90 1.69 -33.90
C ALA A 18 2.12 1.68 -35.22
N GLN A 19 0.98 2.36 -35.26
CA GLN A 19 0.45 3.09 -36.43
C GLN A 19 -0.95 3.63 -36.12
N THR A 20 -1.03 4.82 -35.49
CA THR A 20 -1.81 5.97 -36.00
C THR A 20 -1.89 7.08 -34.95
N ASP A 21 -1.85 8.29 -35.51
CA ASP A 21 -1.94 9.61 -34.92
C ASP A 21 -3.19 9.82 -34.03
N VAL A 22 -3.05 9.76 -32.69
CA VAL A 22 -4.12 10.14 -31.76
C VAL A 22 -3.57 10.92 -30.54
N ALA A 23 -3.70 12.24 -30.62
CA ALA A 23 -3.99 13.16 -29.51
C ALA A 23 -3.09 13.14 -28.25
N ARG A 24 -2.00 13.91 -28.28
CA ARG A 24 -1.30 14.41 -27.07
C ARG A 24 -1.80 15.80 -26.62
N HIS A 25 -3.10 15.95 -26.40
CA HIS A 25 -3.64 17.20 -25.84
C HIS A 25 -4.28 16.92 -24.50
N PHE A 26 -3.59 17.26 -23.41
CA PHE A 26 -4.27 17.46 -22.12
C PHE A 26 -5.22 18.65 -22.29
N SER A 27 -6.48 18.45 -21.94
CA SER A 27 -7.44 19.53 -21.88
C SER A 27 -7.01 20.57 -20.84
N ILE A 28 -7.47 21.80 -21.00
CA ILE A 28 -7.20 22.87 -20.02
C ILE A 28 -7.73 22.50 -18.62
N GLY A 29 -8.80 21.69 -18.56
CA GLY A 29 -9.34 21.13 -17.32
C GLY A 29 -8.37 20.17 -16.64
N GLU A 30 -7.77 19.24 -17.39
CA GLU A 30 -6.77 18.31 -16.85
C GLU A 30 -5.50 19.03 -16.39
N LEU A 31 -5.08 20.08 -17.09
CA LEU A 31 -3.96 20.92 -16.66
C LEU A 31 -4.28 21.66 -15.36
N ARG A 32 -5.53 22.08 -15.12
CA ARG A 32 -5.94 22.69 -13.84
C ARG A 32 -5.88 21.69 -12.69
N THR A 33 -6.29 20.43 -12.91
CA THR A 33 -6.25 19.38 -11.88
C THR A 33 -4.83 19.11 -11.37
N LEU A 34 -3.78 19.40 -12.15
CA LEU A 34 -2.39 19.26 -11.69
C LEU A 34 -2.02 20.20 -10.54
N PHE A 35 -2.70 21.33 -10.42
CA PHE A 35 -2.46 22.36 -9.40
C PHE A 35 -3.57 22.39 -8.34
N GLU A 36 -4.52 21.47 -8.41
CA GLU A 36 -5.62 21.37 -7.47
C GLU A 36 -5.16 20.69 -6.17
N LEU A 37 -5.39 21.34 -5.04
CA LEU A 37 -5.21 20.75 -3.72
C LEU A 37 -6.55 20.22 -3.21
N LYS A 38 -6.64 18.91 -3.01
CA LYS A 38 -7.82 18.26 -2.43
C LYS A 38 -7.55 17.81 -1.00
N THR A 39 -8.17 18.48 -0.04
CA THR A 39 -8.01 18.20 1.40
C THR A 39 -9.07 17.24 1.96
N ASN A 40 -10.18 17.04 1.24
CA ASN A 40 -11.33 16.25 1.70
C ASN A 40 -11.23 14.75 1.37
N ILE A 41 -10.17 14.34 0.67
CA ILE A 41 -9.98 12.95 0.25
C ILE A 41 -8.67 12.41 0.82
N ALA A 42 -8.69 11.13 1.19
CA ALA A 42 -7.50 10.47 1.71
C ALA A 42 -6.43 10.22 0.64
N SER A 43 -6.86 9.94 -0.61
CA SER A 43 -5.96 9.72 -1.74
C SER A 43 -6.65 10.06 -3.06
N ASP A 44 -6.10 11.03 -3.79
CA ASP A 44 -6.59 11.40 -5.14
C ASP A 44 -6.48 10.23 -6.12
N THR A 45 -5.51 9.32 -5.93
CA THR A 45 -5.40 8.12 -6.76
C THR A 45 -6.55 7.15 -6.50
N HIS A 46 -6.91 6.91 -5.23
CA HIS A 46 -8.03 6.02 -4.89
C HIS A 46 -9.38 6.60 -5.37
N ASP A 47 -9.57 7.91 -5.21
CA ASP A 47 -10.76 8.62 -5.70
C ASP A 47 -10.93 8.47 -7.22
N LYS A 48 -9.84 8.65 -7.99
CA LYS A 48 -9.85 8.47 -9.45
C LYS A 48 -10.10 7.02 -9.89
N ILE A 49 -9.64 6.03 -9.12
CA ILE A 49 -9.91 4.60 -9.40
C ILE A 49 -11.40 4.27 -9.24
N LYS A 50 -12.17 5.06 -8.46
CA LYS A 50 -13.58 4.80 -8.13
C LYS A 50 -13.78 3.36 -7.63
N CYS A 51 -12.96 2.97 -6.66
CA CYS A 51 -12.91 1.61 -6.13
C CYS A 51 -14.26 1.20 -5.52
N LYS A 52 -14.77 0.03 -5.92
CA LYS A 52 -16.02 -0.55 -5.38
C LYS A 52 -15.78 -1.48 -4.18
N ARG A 53 -14.53 -1.81 -3.89
CA ARG A 53 -14.13 -2.72 -2.79
C ARG A 53 -14.04 -1.98 -1.44
N CYS A 54 -13.90 -0.66 -1.49
CA CYS A 54 -13.79 0.20 -0.31
C CYS A 54 -15.12 0.93 -0.05
N VAL A 55 -15.64 0.82 1.18
CA VAL A 55 -16.84 1.52 1.63
C VAL A 55 -16.47 2.32 2.87
N ASN A 56 -16.70 3.64 2.85
CA ASN A 56 -16.35 4.55 3.95
C ASN A 56 -14.90 4.43 4.45
N GLY A 57 -13.95 4.19 3.54
CA GLY A 57 -12.52 4.03 3.87
C GLY A 57 -12.17 2.69 4.52
N LEU A 58 -13.08 1.71 4.50
CA LEU A 58 -12.83 0.32 4.88
C LEU A 58 -12.87 -0.56 3.64
N GLU A 59 -11.82 -1.34 3.42
CA GLU A 59 -11.79 -2.35 2.37
C GLU A 59 -12.61 -3.58 2.82
N VAL A 60 -13.81 -3.71 2.26
CA VAL A 60 -14.78 -4.78 2.56
C VAL A 60 -14.50 -6.03 1.72
N ILE A 61 -13.98 -5.85 0.50
CA ILE A 61 -13.66 -6.93 -0.42
C ILE A 61 -12.15 -6.95 -0.65
N GLU A 62 -11.52 -8.08 -0.34
CA GLU A 62 -10.09 -8.27 -0.57
C GLU A 62 -9.75 -8.24 -2.07
N PRO A 63 -8.52 -7.84 -2.42
CA PRO A 63 -8.05 -7.92 -3.79
C PRO A 63 -8.03 -9.36 -4.32
N PRO A 64 -8.01 -9.55 -5.64
CA PRO A 64 -7.89 -10.88 -6.25
C PRO A 64 -6.66 -11.65 -5.75
N THR A 65 -6.80 -12.95 -5.52
CA THR A 65 -5.71 -13.80 -5.01
C THR A 65 -4.53 -13.94 -5.97
N ASN A 66 -4.75 -13.74 -7.26
CA ASN A 66 -3.72 -13.73 -8.28
C ASN A 66 -3.07 -12.35 -8.48
N ALA A 67 -3.50 -11.33 -7.75
CA ALA A 67 -2.88 -10.02 -7.83
C ALA A 67 -1.49 -10.05 -7.21
N ASP A 68 -0.58 -9.32 -7.82
CA ASP A 68 0.84 -9.23 -7.47
C ASP A 68 1.34 -7.78 -7.55
N THR A 69 2.63 -7.55 -7.33
CA THR A 69 3.23 -6.21 -7.42
C THR A 69 3.27 -5.62 -8.83
N SER A 70 2.92 -6.39 -9.86
CA SER A 70 2.80 -5.91 -11.24
C SER A 70 1.37 -5.50 -11.61
N SER A 71 0.39 -5.97 -10.84
CA SER A 71 -1.03 -5.68 -11.00
C SER A 71 -1.39 -4.21 -10.76
N ASP A 72 -2.53 -3.78 -11.30
CA ASP A 72 -3.06 -2.44 -11.11
C ASP A 72 -3.31 -2.10 -9.64
N LEU A 73 -3.19 -0.82 -9.27
CA LEU A 73 -3.45 -0.33 -7.91
C LEU A 73 -4.89 -0.60 -7.46
N SER A 74 -5.84 -0.73 -8.40
CA SER A 74 -7.22 -1.15 -8.11
C SER A 74 -7.32 -2.58 -7.57
N ASN A 75 -6.31 -3.42 -7.84
CA ASN A 75 -6.20 -4.80 -7.40
C ASN A 75 -5.21 -4.99 -6.24
N TRP A 76 -4.68 -3.91 -5.66
CA TRP A 76 -3.85 -3.97 -4.46
C TRP A 76 -4.71 -3.84 -3.20
N PHE A 77 -4.15 -4.16 -2.04
CA PHE A 77 -4.83 -3.91 -0.77
C PHE A 77 -4.92 -2.42 -0.48
N HIS A 78 -6.08 -1.99 0.00
CA HIS A 78 -6.40 -0.59 0.29
C HIS A 78 -6.56 -0.39 1.80
N SER A 79 -5.74 0.48 2.39
CA SER A 79 -5.83 0.84 3.81
C SER A 79 -5.97 2.36 3.95
N GLN A 80 -7.12 2.81 4.45
CA GLN A 80 -7.37 4.23 4.75
C GLN A 80 -7.59 4.48 6.24
N THR A 81 -8.48 3.71 6.86
CA THR A 81 -8.84 3.89 8.28
C THR A 81 -8.13 2.91 9.20
N ASN A 82 -7.79 1.72 8.68
CA ASN A 82 -7.34 0.61 9.49
C ASN A 82 -6.05 -0.02 8.91
N PRO A 83 -4.94 -0.01 9.67
CA PRO A 83 -3.67 -0.58 9.23
C PRO A 83 -3.55 -2.09 9.50
N ARG A 84 -4.60 -2.77 9.99
CA ARG A 84 -4.53 -4.21 10.36
C ARG A 84 -4.03 -5.10 9.22
N LYS A 85 -4.43 -4.81 7.98
CA LYS A 85 -4.07 -5.58 6.78
C LYS A 85 -2.66 -5.31 6.28
N ILE A 86 -2.02 -4.23 6.74
CA ILE A 86 -0.64 -3.90 6.36
C ILE A 86 0.28 -4.96 6.98
N PRO A 87 1.27 -5.52 6.28
CA PRO A 87 2.21 -6.46 6.90
C PRO A 87 3.31 -5.75 7.69
N ASP A 88 3.77 -4.60 7.20
CA ASP A 88 4.88 -3.81 7.74
C ASP A 88 4.57 -3.22 9.14
N SER A 89 5.36 -3.62 10.15
CA SER A 89 5.23 -3.18 11.54
C SER A 89 5.66 -1.74 11.76
N VAL A 90 6.68 -1.26 11.05
CA VAL A 90 7.14 0.13 11.13
C VAL A 90 6.04 1.05 10.58
N LEU A 91 5.45 0.68 9.45
CA LEU A 91 4.37 1.44 8.83
C LEU A 91 3.11 1.46 9.73
N LYS A 92 2.80 0.34 10.41
CA LYS A 92 1.73 0.29 11.42
C LYS A 92 2.00 1.22 12.59
N ASN A 93 3.22 1.21 13.13
CA ASN A 93 3.58 2.02 14.29
C ASN A 93 3.45 3.52 14.00
N MET A 94 3.77 3.94 12.77
CA MET A 94 3.62 5.32 12.32
C MET A 94 2.19 5.74 11.97
N TRP A 95 1.24 4.79 11.93
CA TRP A 95 -0.13 5.07 11.50
C TRP A 95 -0.83 6.12 12.36
N ASN A 96 -0.64 6.04 13.68
CA ASN A 96 -1.30 6.93 14.64
C ASN A 96 -0.68 8.33 14.70
N CYS A 97 0.42 8.57 13.98
CA CYS A 97 1.02 9.91 13.89
C CYS A 97 0.19 10.88 13.03
N GLY A 98 -0.86 10.40 12.35
CA GLY A 98 -1.76 11.26 11.55
C GLY A 98 -1.15 11.78 10.25
N VAL A 99 0.07 11.35 9.91
CA VAL A 99 0.79 11.77 8.69
C VAL A 99 0.43 10.92 7.47
N ILE A 100 -0.10 9.71 7.68
CA ILE A 100 -0.50 8.77 6.62
C ILE A 100 -2.00 8.87 6.43
N SER A 101 -2.44 9.27 5.23
CA SER A 101 -3.86 9.33 4.88
C SER A 101 -4.38 8.06 4.20
N PHE A 102 -3.53 7.36 3.44
CA PHE A 102 -3.91 6.18 2.67
C PHE A 102 -2.67 5.37 2.27
N VAL A 103 -2.81 4.04 2.21
CA VAL A 103 -1.77 3.11 1.75
C VAL A 103 -2.36 2.12 0.74
N PHE A 104 -1.66 2.00 -0.40
CA PHE A 104 -1.75 0.84 -1.29
C PHE A 104 -0.60 -0.09 -0.96
N HIS A 105 -0.87 -1.35 -0.65
CA HIS A 105 0.19 -2.33 -0.41
C HIS A 105 -0.07 -3.64 -1.16
N GLN A 106 1.03 -4.31 -1.50
CA GLN A 106 0.99 -5.62 -2.12
C GLN A 106 2.29 -6.39 -1.82
N LYS A 107 2.22 -7.72 -1.84
CA LYS A 107 3.37 -8.61 -1.67
C LYS A 107 3.77 -9.21 -3.03
N SER A 108 5.07 -9.40 -3.25
CA SER A 108 5.57 -10.06 -4.47
C SER A 108 5.37 -11.57 -4.43
N HIS A 109 5.50 -12.16 -3.25
CA HIS A 109 5.35 -13.60 -3.02
C HIS A 109 4.66 -13.84 -1.67
N GLU A 110 3.91 -14.94 -1.58
CA GLU A 110 3.45 -15.49 -0.30
C GLU A 110 4.68 -16.00 0.46
N GLN A 111 4.87 -15.58 1.71
CA GLN A 111 5.88 -16.23 2.56
C GLN A 111 5.42 -17.67 2.82
N THR A 112 6.23 -18.65 2.44
CA THR A 112 5.98 -20.06 2.76
C THR A 112 5.92 -20.25 4.26
N GLU A 113 5.14 -21.24 4.72
CA GLU A 113 5.00 -21.54 6.16
C GLU A 113 6.35 -21.84 6.83
N GLU A 114 7.29 -22.43 6.09
CA GLU A 114 8.68 -22.64 6.53
C GLU A 114 9.43 -21.33 6.83
N MET A 115 9.18 -20.28 6.04
CA MET A 115 9.78 -18.96 6.23
C MET A 115 9.13 -18.24 7.44
N LYS A 116 7.83 -18.44 7.65
CA LYS A 116 7.12 -17.89 8.82
C LYS A 116 7.55 -18.55 10.12
N GLN A 117 7.85 -19.85 10.11
CA GLN A 117 8.40 -20.56 11.28
C GLN A 117 9.79 -20.04 11.64
N LYS A 118 10.69 -19.89 10.67
CA LYS A 118 12.04 -19.36 10.91
C LYS A 118 12.03 -17.94 11.50
N ILE A 119 11.15 -17.06 11.01
CA ILE A 119 11.03 -15.69 11.56
C ILE A 119 10.52 -15.73 13.00
N LYS A 120 9.58 -16.62 13.33
CA LYS A 120 9.10 -16.78 14.72
C LYS A 120 10.17 -17.32 15.65
N GLU A 121 10.93 -18.30 15.19
CA GLU A 121 12.05 -18.88 15.94
C GLU A 121 13.12 -17.81 16.21
N GLU A 122 13.50 -17.02 15.20
CA GLU A 122 14.45 -15.90 15.35
C GLU A 122 13.93 -14.78 16.28
N GLU A 123 12.63 -14.47 16.26
CA GLU A 123 12.01 -13.48 17.17
C GLU A 123 11.88 -13.99 18.62
N GLU A 124 11.77 -15.30 18.84
CA GLU A 124 11.75 -15.92 20.17
C GLU A 124 13.17 -16.00 20.75
N ASP A 125 14.15 -16.44 19.95
CA ASP A 125 15.57 -16.48 20.36
C ASP A 125 16.11 -15.07 20.71
N ALA A 126 15.73 -14.04 19.95
CA ALA A 126 16.13 -12.65 20.23
C ALA A 126 15.52 -12.06 21.53
N LYS A 127 14.43 -12.66 22.05
CA LYS A 127 13.84 -12.27 23.34
C LYS A 127 14.53 -12.97 24.51
N ASP A 128 14.96 -14.21 24.33
CA ASP A 128 15.74 -14.94 25.35
C ASP A 128 17.15 -14.35 25.54
N GLU A 129 17.78 -13.84 24.47
CA GLU A 129 19.08 -13.16 24.59
C GLU A 129 19.02 -11.78 25.29
N ASN A 130 17.83 -11.18 25.44
CA ASN A 130 17.63 -9.92 26.17
C ASN A 130 17.09 -10.13 27.61
N TYR A 131 17.07 -11.37 28.10
CA TYR A 131 16.76 -11.66 29.50
C TYR A 131 17.93 -11.24 30.41
N ASP A 132 17.78 -10.11 31.10
CA ASP A 132 18.67 -9.65 32.18
C ASP A 132 18.17 -10.22 33.52
N PRO A 133 18.83 -11.23 34.11
CA PRO A 133 18.38 -11.87 35.35
C PRO A 133 18.56 -10.98 36.60
N GLU A 134 19.24 -9.84 36.52
CA GLU A 134 19.67 -9.07 37.71
C GLU A 134 18.68 -7.99 38.18
N LYS A 135 17.44 -7.94 37.66
CA LYS A 135 16.47 -6.87 38.02
C LYS A 135 15.39 -7.22 39.06
N ASP A 136 15.28 -8.46 39.50
CA ASP A 136 14.19 -8.89 40.40
C ASP A 136 14.69 -9.53 41.71
N CYS A 137 15.42 -8.79 42.54
CA CYS A 137 15.52 -9.11 43.99
C CYS A 137 16.13 -7.97 44.82
N ASP A 138 15.46 -6.84 44.94
CA ASP A 138 15.64 -5.97 46.13
C ASP A 138 14.35 -5.21 46.42
N SER A 139 13.49 -5.81 47.26
CA SER A 139 12.45 -5.12 48.04
C SER A 139 11.93 -6.07 49.12
N ASP A 140 12.62 -6.11 50.26
CA ASP A 140 12.05 -6.40 51.58
C ASP A 140 12.24 -5.16 52.48
#